data_AF-A0A359GTM8-F1
#
_entry.id   AF-A0A359GTM8-F1
#
_cell.length_a   1.000
_cell.length_b   1.000
_cell.length_c   1.000
_cell.angle_alpha   90.00
_cell.angle_beta   90.00
_cell.angle_gamma   90.00
#
_symmetry.space_group_name_H-M   'P 1'
#
loop_
_entity.id
_entity.type
_entity.pdbx_description
1 polymer ?
#
loop_
_entity_poly.entity_id
_entity_poly.type
_entity_poly.pdbx_seq_one_letter_code
_entity_poly.pdbx_strand_id
1 'polypeptide(L)'
;MVTGPTQLTLGVSLNDDATFDNFLVGTANQQLVQSLRCPSSDSQIIYLWGTHSAGTSHLLQAMCHHYASAEHGAIYLPLSQKAEFDSEILSG
;
A
#
# COMPACT_ATOMS: atom_id res chain seq x y z
N MET A 1 31.97 -3.14 17.83
CA MET A 1 30.59 -2.65 17.80
C MET A 1 29.82 -3.54 16.85
N VAL A 2 28.88 -4.33 17.35
CA VAL A 2 28.05 -5.22 16.51
C VAL A 2 27.02 -4.33 15.82
N THR A 3 27.18 -4.10 14.52
CA THR A 3 26.09 -3.66 13.65
C THR A 3 25.00 -4.73 13.72
N GLY A 4 23.81 -4.35 14.19
CA GLY A 4 22.65 -5.24 14.17
C GLY A 4 22.39 -5.78 12.77
N PRO A 5 21.70 -6.92 12.64
CA PRO A 5 21.42 -7.52 11.33
C PRO A 5 20.78 -6.46 10.43
N THR A 6 21.39 -6.21 9.27
CA THR A 6 20.77 -5.40 8.23
C THR A 6 19.56 -6.16 7.72
N GLN A 7 18.36 -5.68 8.02
CA GLN A 7 17.14 -6.25 7.49
C GLN A 7 17.17 -6.18 5.97
N LEU A 8 17.15 -7.34 5.31
CA LEU A 8 17.03 -7.43 3.86
C LEU A 8 15.65 -6.93 3.46
N THR A 9 15.57 -6.21 2.34
CA THR A 9 14.31 -5.84 1.71
C THR A 9 13.52 -7.13 1.45
N LEU A 10 12.38 -7.27 2.12
CA LEU A 10 11.49 -8.41 1.92
C LEU A 10 11.09 -8.45 0.44
N GLY A 11 11.14 -9.63 -0.18
CA GLY A 11 10.77 -9.86 -1.58
C GLY A 11 9.27 -9.72 -1.89
N VAL A 12 8.58 -8.79 -1.23
CA VAL A 12 7.27 -8.30 -1.67
C VAL A 12 7.54 -7.16 -2.65
N SER A 13 7.72 -7.51 -3.91
CA SER A 13 7.75 -6.51 -4.97
C SER A 13 6.31 -6.04 -5.20
N LEU A 14 6.07 -4.75 -4.97
CA LEU A 14 4.85 -4.11 -5.45
C LEU A 14 4.79 -4.27 -6.96
N ASN A 15 3.58 -4.31 -7.52
CA ASN A 15 3.43 -4.19 -8.95
C ASN A 15 3.82 -2.76 -9.37
N ASP A 16 4.83 -2.63 -10.24
CA ASP A 16 5.34 -1.34 -10.73
C ASP A 16 4.25 -0.54 -11.47
N ASP A 17 3.28 -1.23 -12.08
CA ASP A 17 2.17 -0.61 -12.79
C ASP A 17 1.06 -0.12 -11.83
N ALA A 18 1.09 -0.53 -10.56
CA ALA A 18 0.04 -0.21 -9.59
C ALA A 18 0.21 1.20 -9.00
N THR A 19 0.30 2.22 -9.85
CA THR A 19 0.39 3.63 -9.43
C THR A 19 -0.96 4.33 -9.54
N PHE A 20 -1.14 5.44 -8.83
CA PHE A 20 -2.36 6.22 -8.96
C PHE A 20 -2.51 6.87 -10.34
N ASP A 21 -1.40 7.11 -11.04
CA ASP A 21 -1.40 7.70 -12.38
C ASP A 21 -1.81 6.67 -13.44
N ASN A 22 -1.66 5.38 -13.12
CA ASN A 22 -2.15 4.26 -13.92
C ASN A 22 -3.47 3.67 -13.39
N PHE A 23 -4.29 4.47 -12.71
CA PHE A 23 -5.63 4.08 -12.25
C PHE A 23 -6.69 4.95 -12.91
N LEU A 24 -7.72 4.32 -13.50
CA LEU A 24 -8.79 5.05 -14.18
C LEU A 24 -9.68 5.79 -13.16
N VAL A 25 -9.61 7.12 -13.18
CA VAL A 25 -10.45 7.99 -12.36
C VAL A 25 -11.61 8.55 -13.19
N GLY A 26 -12.83 8.34 -12.70
CA GLY A 26 -14.05 8.93 -13.20
C GLY A 26 -14.85 9.58 -12.06
N THR A 27 -15.99 10.18 -12.39
CA THR A 27 -16.81 10.94 -11.41
C THR A 27 -17.19 10.11 -10.18
N ALA A 28 -17.45 8.81 -10.35
CA ALA A 28 -17.90 7.93 -9.26
C ALA A 28 -16.81 7.57 -8.23
N ASN A 29 -15.52 7.58 -8.61
CA ASN A 29 -14.41 7.19 -7.73
C ASN A 29 -13.42 8.34 -7.46
N GLN A 30 -13.63 9.51 -8.05
CA GLN A 30 -12.75 10.67 -7.89
C GLN A 30 -12.57 11.08 -6.41
N GLN A 31 -13.65 11.13 -5.64
CA GLN A 31 -13.57 11.49 -4.22
C GLN A 31 -12.75 10.46 -3.44
N LEU A 32 -12.97 9.16 -3.68
CA LEU A 32 -12.22 8.08 -3.05
C LEU A 32 -10.71 8.22 -3.36
N VAL A 33 -10.35 8.34 -4.63
CA VAL A 33 -8.93 8.42 -5.05
C VAL A 33 -8.26 9.65 -4.44
N GLN A 34 -8.95 10.79 -4.38
CA GLN A 34 -8.44 11.99 -3.73
C GLN A 34 -8.18 11.77 -2.24
N SER A 35 -9.11 11.11 -1.53
CA SER A 35 -8.95 10.78 -0.11
C SER A 35 -7.80 9.79 0.15
N LEU A 36 -7.49 8.89 -0.78
CA LEU A 36 -6.36 7.96 -0.66
C LEU A 36 -5.00 8.62 -0.96
N ARG A 37 -4.96 9.62 -1.86
CA ARG A 37 -3.73 10.38 -2.15
C ARG A 37 -3.33 11.30 -1.00
N CYS A 38 -4.31 11.88 -0.30
CA CYS A 38 -4.06 12.77 0.83
C CYS A 38 -5.03 12.44 1.97
N PRO A 39 -4.78 11.36 2.73
CA PRO A 39 -5.63 11.00 3.85
C PRO A 39 -5.56 12.07 4.93
N SER A 40 -6.71 12.39 5.54
CA SER A 40 -6.75 13.35 6.64
C SER A 40 -6.04 12.77 7.87
N SER A 41 -5.54 13.64 8.76
CA SER A 41 -4.96 13.22 10.04
C SER A 41 -5.94 12.44 10.93
N ASP A 42 -7.24 12.66 10.75
CA ASP A 42 -8.32 11.93 11.43
C ASP A 42 -8.62 10.56 10.79
N SER A 43 -8.13 10.29 9.58
CA SER A 43 -8.34 9.02 8.86
C SER A 43 -7.32 7.97 9.31
N GLN A 44 -7.38 7.58 10.59
CA GLN A 44 -6.45 6.58 11.14
C GLN A 44 -6.65 5.18 10.53
N ILE A 45 -7.86 4.88 10.01
CA ILE A 45 -8.21 3.60 9.38
C ILE A 45 -9.15 3.86 8.21
N ILE A 46 -8.80 3.36 7.02
CA ILE A 46 -9.64 3.41 5.82
C ILE A 46 -10.05 1.99 5.45
N TYR A 47 -11.36 1.76 5.33
CA TYR A 47 -11.90 0.51 4.80
C TYR A 47 -12.33 0.71 3.35
N LEU A 48 -11.63 0.03 2.42
CA LEU A 48 -11.92 0.06 1.00
C LEU A 48 -12.49 -1.30 0.56
N TRP A 49 -13.64 -1.27 -0.13
CA TRP A 49 -14.25 -2.46 -0.72
C TRP A 49 -14.66 -2.18 -2.16
N GLY A 50 -14.77 -3.25 -2.94
CA GLY A 50 -15.25 -3.21 -4.33
C GLY A 50 -15.57 -4.61 -4.81
N THR A 51 -16.24 -4.71 -5.95
CA THR A 51 -16.50 -5.99 -6.60
C THR A 51 -15.20 -6.63 -7.10
N HIS A 52 -15.27 -7.87 -7.58
CA HIS A 52 -14.14 -8.50 -8.27
C HIS A 52 -13.61 -7.56 -9.37
N SER A 53 -12.29 -7.40 -9.43
CA SER A 53 -11.59 -6.52 -10.37
C SER A 53 -11.90 -5.02 -10.25
N ALA A 54 -12.44 -4.54 -9.13
CA ALA A 54 -12.62 -3.11 -8.88
C ALA A 54 -11.31 -2.32 -8.64
N GLY A 55 -10.16 -3.00 -8.60
CA GLY A 55 -8.84 -2.37 -8.45
C GLY A 55 -8.47 -1.99 -7.02
N THR A 56 -9.06 -2.62 -6.00
CA THR A 56 -8.74 -2.36 -4.58
C THR A 56 -7.27 -2.66 -4.25
N SER A 57 -6.73 -3.81 -4.69
CA SER A 57 -5.31 -4.12 -4.53
C SER A 57 -4.39 -3.15 -5.27
N HIS A 58 -4.81 -2.67 -6.45
CA HIS A 58 -4.06 -1.65 -7.21
C HIS A 58 -3.98 -0.35 -6.42
N LEU A 59 -5.10 0.13 -5.87
CA LEU A 59 -5.14 1.35 -5.07
C LEU A 59 -4.31 1.24 -3.78
N LEU A 60 -4.32 0.09 -3.11
CA LEU A 60 -3.50 -0.13 -1.91
C LEU A 60 -2.00 -0.10 -2.24
N GLN A 61 -1.58 -0.74 -3.34
CA GLN A 61 -0.18 -0.69 -3.78
C GLN A 61 0.21 0.71 -4.26
N ALA A 62 -0.71 1.44 -4.91
CA ALA A 62 -0.50 2.83 -5.32
C ALA A 62 -0.25 3.76 -4.12
N MET A 63 -0.94 3.54 -3.00
CA MET A 63 -0.63 4.24 -1.75
C MET A 63 0.79 3.95 -1.29
N CYS A 64 1.21 2.68 -1.29
CA CYS A 64 2.58 2.33 -0.89
C CYS A 64 3.63 3.04 -1.77
N HIS A 65 3.45 3.04 -3.10
CA HIS A 65 4.32 3.80 -4.02
C HIS A 65 4.32 5.29 -3.72
N HIS A 66 3.15 5.87 -3.44
CA HIS A 66 3.01 7.29 -3.12
C HIS A 66 3.76 7.68 -1.84
N TYR A 67 3.61 6.91 -0.75
CA TYR A 67 4.32 7.16 0.51
C TYR A 67 5.83 6.91 0.41
N ALA A 68 6.24 5.85 -0.28
CA ALA A 68 7.65 5.57 -0.51
C ALA A 68 8.35 6.71 -1.28
N SER A 69 7.67 7.31 -2.26
CA SER A 69 8.19 8.48 -3.00
C SER A 69 8.40 9.73 -2.13
N ALA A 70 7.70 9.81 -1.00
CA ALA A 70 7.81 10.88 -0.02
C ALA A 70 8.75 10.53 1.15
N GLU A 71 9.60 9.51 1.01
CA GLU A 71 10.50 9.00 2.07
C GLU A 71 9.77 8.54 3.35
N HIS A 72 8.48 8.22 3.26
CA HIS A 72 7.71 7.61 4.35
C HIS A 72 7.73 6.09 4.22
N GLY A 73 7.74 5.40 5.36
CA GLY A 73 7.58 3.94 5.41
C GLY A 73 6.14 3.53 5.07
N ALA A 74 5.99 2.54 4.19
CA ALA A 74 4.71 1.91 3.89
C ALA A 74 4.90 0.41 3.62
N ILE A 75 3.93 -0.40 4.03
CA ILE A 75 3.94 -1.84 3.79
C ILE A 75 2.63 -2.31 3.19
N TYR A 76 2.72 -3.15 2.16
CA TYR A 76 1.58 -3.84 1.57
C TYR A 76 1.55 -5.30 2.05
N LEU A 77 0.45 -5.71 2.66
CA LEU A 77 0.27 -7.07 3.17
C LEU A 77 -0.90 -7.78 2.48
N PRO A 78 -0.67 -8.61 1.45
CA PRO A 78 -1.71 -9.39 0.80
C PRO A 78 -2.15 -10.54 1.72
N LEU A 79 -3.27 -10.37 2.42
CA LEU A 79 -3.75 -11.37 3.39
C LEU A 79 -4.10 -12.74 2.79
N SER A 80 -4.29 -12.82 1.46
CA SER A 80 -4.40 -14.11 0.75
C SER A 80 -3.13 -14.95 0.83
N GLN A 81 -1.97 -14.31 1.01
CA GLN A 81 -0.64 -14.93 1.14
C GLN A 81 -0.14 -14.93 2.59
N LYS A 82 -1.02 -14.76 3.58
CA LYS A 82 -0.62 -14.60 5.00
C LYS A 82 0.30 -15.70 5.56
N ALA A 83 0.25 -16.91 4.99
CA ALA A 83 1.09 -18.03 5.42
C ALA A 83 2.57 -17.84 5.06
N GLU A 84 2.87 -16.88 4.17
CA GLU A 84 4.22 -16.53 3.72
C GLU A 84 4.89 -15.48 4.62
N PHE A 85 4.16 -14.91 5.58
CA PHE A 85 4.63 -13.84 6.45
C PHE A 85 4.69 -14.27 7.91
N ASP A 86 5.80 -13.95 8.59
CA ASP A 86 5.89 -14.00 10.04
C ASP A 86 5.54 -12.62 10.65
N SER A 87 5.22 -12.59 11.93
CA SER A 87 5.00 -11.38 12.72
C SER A 87 6.13 -10.35 12.64
N GLU A 88 7.38 -10.80 12.42
CA GLU A 88 8.55 -9.94 12.24
C GLU A 88 8.41 -8.95 11.07
N ILE A 89 7.51 -9.20 10.11
CA ILE A 89 7.22 -8.29 9.00
C ILE A 89 6.78 -6.88 9.45
N LEU A 90 6.23 -6.77 10.66
CA LEU A 90 5.76 -5.51 11.23
C LEU A 90 6.82 -4.78 12.06
N SER A 91 8.02 -5.36 12.20
CA SER A 91 9.03 -4.88 13.13
C SER A 91 9.90 -3.73 12.59
N GLY A 92 9.79 -3.37 11.31
CA GLY A 92 10.34 -2.14 10.73
C GLY A 92 11.86 -2.10 10.64
#